data_AF-A0AAF0LKB5-F1
#
_entry.id   AF-A0AAF0LKB5-F1
#
_cell.length_a   1.000
_cell.length_b   1.000
_cell.length_c   1.000
_cell.angle_alpha   90.00
_cell.angle_beta   90.00
_cell.angle_gamma   90.00
#
_symmetry.space_group_name_H-M   'P 1'
#
loop_
_entity.id
_entity.type
_entity.pdbx_description
1 polymer ?
#
loop_
_entity_poly.entity_id
_entity_poly.type
_entity_poly.pdbx_seq_one_letter_code
_entity_poly.pdbx_strand_id
1 'polypeptide(L)'
;MVDGWRVDPAGVEAVLTDVSTKTTTMNNALGGSADGSIQGVGAVVQDAATAAQSQVIGEALAGFFEHRQATLTGIQNRIQASLYGAAGATRAIVHGDDEMGAATAQANAVTASTNGDFRAFDGMFDR
;
A
#
# COMPACT_ATOMS: atom_id res chain seq x y z
N MET A 1 -30.15 -24.11 6.48
CA MET A 1 -29.38 -23.83 5.26
C MET A 1 -28.85 -22.41 5.39
N VAL A 2 -27.58 -22.19 5.08
CA VAL A 2 -26.99 -20.84 5.05
C VAL A 2 -26.75 -20.55 3.58
N ASP A 3 -27.79 -20.07 2.91
CA ASP A 3 -27.76 -19.79 1.48
C ASP A 3 -27.57 -18.27 1.31
N GLY A 4 -26.34 -17.82 1.48
CA GLY A 4 -25.96 -16.41 1.33
C GLY A 4 -24.46 -16.16 1.56
N TRP A 5 -23.93 -15.09 0.97
CA TRP A 5 -22.57 -14.61 1.25
C TRP A 5 -22.43 -14.37 2.76
N ARG A 6 -21.43 -14.99 3.38
CA ARG A 6 -21.11 -14.81 4.79
C ARG A 6 -19.73 -14.17 4.92
N VAL A 7 -19.71 -12.86 5.11
CA VAL A 7 -18.53 -12.11 5.51
C VAL A 7 -18.48 -12.07 7.04
N ASP A 8 -17.28 -12.23 7.60
CA ASP A 8 -16.98 -11.93 9.00
C ASP A 8 -16.30 -10.54 9.05
N PRO A 9 -17.04 -9.46 9.33
CA PRO A 9 -16.48 -8.12 9.31
C PRO A 9 -15.34 -7.92 10.31
N ALA A 10 -15.43 -8.54 11.48
CA ALA A 10 -14.41 -8.44 12.51
C ALA A 10 -13.12 -9.16 12.10
N GLY A 11 -13.25 -10.34 11.49
CA GLY A 11 -12.13 -11.07 10.90
C GLY A 11 -11.45 -10.27 9.77
N VAL A 12 -12.22 -9.60 8.91
CA VAL A 12 -11.66 -8.74 7.86
C VAL A 12 -10.93 -7.53 8.46
N GLU A 13 -11.54 -6.83 9.42
CA GLU A 13 -10.92 -5.68 10.09
C GLU A 13 -9.58 -6.04 10.73
N ALA A 14 -9.48 -7.20 11.37
CA ALA A 14 -8.24 -7.69 11.95
C ALA A 14 -7.14 -7.88 10.89
N VAL A 15 -7.47 -8.47 9.74
CA VAL A 15 -6.53 -8.66 8.63
C VAL A 15 -6.11 -7.31 8.03
N LEU A 16 -7.06 -6.41 7.80
CA LEU A 16 -6.76 -5.08 7.25
C LEU A 16 -5.86 -4.26 8.18
N THR A 17 -6.07 -4.36 9.50
CA THR A 17 -5.24 -3.71 10.52
C THR A 17 -3.81 -4.26 10.52
N ASP A 18 -3.64 -5.58 10.43
CA ASP A 18 -2.31 -6.21 10.34
C ASP A 18 -1.56 -5.77 9.07
N VAL A 19 -2.24 -5.77 7.93
CA VAL A 19 -1.65 -5.33 6.65
C VAL A 19 -1.31 -3.85 6.69
N SER A 20 -2.18 -2.99 7.24
CA SER A 20 -1.92 -1.56 7.41
C SER A 20 -0.68 -1.28 8.28
N THR A 21 -0.53 -2.04 9.37
CA THR A 21 0.65 -1.95 10.25
C THR A 21 1.93 -2.32 9.50
N LYS A 22 1.92 -3.43 8.76
CA LYS A 22 3.08 -3.85 7.95
C LYS A 22 3.40 -2.86 6.83
N THR A 23 2.38 -2.27 6.23
CA THR A 23 2.53 -1.22 5.20
C THR A 23 3.21 0.02 5.77
N THR A 24 2.84 0.42 6.99
CA THR A 24 3.48 1.54 7.70
C THR A 24 4.96 1.26 7.94
N THR A 25 5.30 0.07 8.43
CA THR A 25 6.70 -0.35 8.61
C THR A 25 7.49 -0.30 7.31
N MET A 26 6.92 -0.80 6.21
CA MET A 26 7.56 -0.76 4.89
C MET A 26 7.75 0.68 4.40
N ASN A 27 6.73 1.53 4.51
CA ASN A 27 6.80 2.93 4.09
C ASN A 27 7.85 3.70 4.89
N ASN A 28 7.94 3.48 6.20
CA ASN A 28 8.96 4.09 7.04
C ASN A 28 10.38 3.62 6.65
N ALA A 29 10.56 2.34 6.33
CA ALA A 29 11.86 1.86 5.87
C ALA A 29 12.28 2.48 4.53
N LEU A 30 11.32 2.74 3.65
CA LEU A 30 11.57 3.29 2.31
C LEU A 30 11.79 4.81 2.34
N GLY A 31 10.87 5.55 2.96
CA GLY A 31 10.82 7.01 2.95
C GLY A 31 11.33 7.69 4.23
N GLY A 32 11.58 6.92 5.29
CA GLY A 32 11.78 7.43 6.63
C GLY A 32 10.47 7.61 7.39
N SER A 33 10.54 7.65 8.72
CA SER A 33 9.38 7.97 9.55
C SER A 33 9.17 9.48 9.64
N ALA A 34 7.92 9.92 9.82
CA ALA A 34 7.58 11.34 9.91
C ALA A 34 8.25 12.06 11.09
N ASP A 35 8.54 11.33 12.17
CA ASP A 35 9.25 11.83 13.35
C ASP A 35 10.79 11.79 13.21
N GLY A 36 11.30 11.30 12.07
CA GLY A 36 12.73 11.18 11.80
C GLY A 36 13.45 10.07 12.58
N SER A 37 12.74 9.24 13.36
CA SER A 37 13.34 8.13 14.13
C SER A 37 13.86 6.99 13.23
N ILE A 38 13.30 6.86 12.02
CA ILE A 38 13.71 5.90 11.01
C ILE A 38 14.22 6.67 9.80
N GLN A 39 15.48 6.44 9.43
CA GLN A 39 16.06 6.97 8.20
C GLN A 39 15.60 6.14 7.00
N GLY A 40 15.09 6.80 5.96
CA GLY A 40 14.66 6.14 4.73
C GLY A 40 15.85 5.56 3.96
N VAL A 41 15.62 4.47 3.23
CA VAL A 41 16.66 3.75 2.50
C VAL A 41 17.43 4.64 1.52
N GLY A 42 16.77 5.62 0.88
CA GLY A 42 17.44 6.56 -0.02
C GLY A 42 18.53 7.38 0.66
N ALA A 43 18.27 7.86 1.89
CA ALA A 43 19.26 8.59 2.67
C ALA A 43 20.41 7.68 3.12
N VAL A 44 20.10 6.46 3.58
CA VAL A 44 21.13 5.46 3.95
C VAL A 44 22.07 5.16 2.77
N VAL A 45 21.52 5.09 1.56
CA VAL A 45 22.30 4.83 0.33
C VAL A 45 23.19 6.00 -0.02
N GLN A 46 22.69 7.22 0.12
CA GLN A 46 23.47 8.43 -0.10
C GLN A 46 24.63 8.56 0.89
N ASP A 47 24.40 8.22 2.16
CA ASP A 47 25.43 8.19 3.19
C ASP A 47 26.50 7.13 2.86
N ALA A 48 26.07 5.93 2.46
CA ALA A 48 26.98 4.85 2.06
C ALA A 48 27.81 5.22 0.83
N ALA A 49 27.20 5.85 -0.18
CA ALA A 49 27.89 6.35 -1.37
C ALA A 49 28.96 7.39 -1.01
N THR A 50 28.64 8.30 -0.08
CA THR A 50 29.57 9.31 0.42
C THR A 50 30.73 8.66 1.20
N ALA A 51 30.42 7.71 2.07
CA ALA A 51 31.40 7.00 2.89
C ALA A 51 32.32 6.08 2.08
N ALA A 52 31.87 5.56 0.95
CA ALA A 52 32.65 4.69 0.07
C ALA A 52 33.87 5.40 -0.55
N GLN A 53 33.89 6.75 -0.57
CA GLN A 53 34.96 7.58 -1.16
C GLN A 53 35.35 7.17 -2.59
N SER A 54 34.42 6.54 -3.31
CA SER A 54 34.60 6.01 -4.65
C SER A 54 33.39 6.41 -5.48
N GLN A 55 33.65 7.26 -6.47
CA GLN A 55 32.61 7.78 -7.36
C GLN A 55 31.86 6.65 -8.08
N VAL A 56 32.59 5.65 -8.57
CA VAL A 56 31.99 4.50 -9.29
C VAL A 56 31.06 3.68 -8.39
N ILE A 57 31.45 3.46 -7.13
CA ILE A 57 30.62 2.73 -6.17
C ILE A 57 29.38 3.55 -5.81
N GLY A 58 29.55 4.86 -5.58
CA GLY A 58 28.44 5.76 -5.27
C GLY A 58 27.40 5.83 -6.40
N GLU A 59 27.85 5.97 -7.64
CA GLU A 59 26.98 5.98 -8.83
C GLU A 59 26.25 4.65 -9.01
N ALA A 60 26.92 3.51 -8.80
CA ALA A 60 26.28 2.20 -8.89
C ALA A 60 25.20 1.97 -7.82
N LEU A 61 25.45 2.41 -6.58
CA LEU A 61 24.49 2.39 -5.48
C LEU A 61 23.27 3.26 -5.79
N ALA A 62 23.49 4.51 -6.20
CA ALA A 62 22.41 5.42 -6.56
C ALA A 62 21.56 4.87 -7.72
N GLY A 63 22.21 4.40 -8.80
CA GLY A 63 21.53 3.83 -9.96
C GLY A 63 20.73 2.56 -9.65
N PHE A 64 21.23 1.69 -8.76
CA PHE A 64 20.48 0.53 -8.31
C PHE A 64 19.17 0.93 -7.59
N PHE A 65 19.24 1.91 -6.69
CA PHE A 65 18.07 2.33 -5.93
C PHE A 65 17.07 3.09 -6.79
N GLU A 66 17.53 3.97 -7.68
CA GLU A 66 16.68 4.65 -8.66
C GLU A 66 15.92 3.64 -9.52
N HIS A 67 16.60 2.59 -10.01
CA HIS A 67 15.97 1.53 -10.79
C HIS A 67 14.95 0.71 -9.98
N ARG A 68 15.18 0.49 -8.68
CA ARG A 68 14.26 -0.27 -7.82
C ARG A 68 13.09 0.53 -7.29
N GLN A 69 13.20 1.86 -7.23
CA GLN A 69 12.16 2.73 -6.69
C GLN A 69 10.80 2.52 -7.38
N ALA A 70 10.76 2.44 -8.71
CA ALA A 70 9.52 2.18 -9.44
C ALA A 70 8.86 0.84 -9.07
N THR A 71 9.67 -0.20 -8.83
CA THR A 71 9.17 -1.51 -8.39
C THR A 71 8.56 -1.40 -6.99
N LEU A 72 9.22 -0.69 -6.09
CA LEU A 72 8.78 -0.50 -4.70
C LEU A 72 7.49 0.32 -4.62
N THR A 73 7.41 1.42 -5.39
CA THR A 73 6.17 2.21 -5.53
C THR A 73 5.04 1.36 -6.11
N GLY A 74 5.32 0.51 -7.10
CA GLY A 74 4.32 -0.42 -7.63
C GLY A 74 3.82 -1.42 -6.58
N ILE A 75 4.68 -1.87 -5.65
CA ILE A 75 4.27 -2.74 -4.54
C ILE A 75 3.39 -1.97 -3.56
N GLN A 76 3.79 -0.74 -3.17
CA GLN A 76 2.99 0.14 -2.31
C GLN A 76 1.58 0.36 -2.87
N ASN A 77 1.48 0.69 -4.16
CA ASN A 77 0.20 0.92 -4.82
C ASN A 77 -0.71 -0.30 -4.75
N ARG A 78 -0.17 -1.51 -5.01
CA ARG A 78 -0.93 -2.76 -4.94
C ARG A 78 -1.43 -3.06 -3.52
N ILE A 79 -0.60 -2.85 -2.51
CA ILE A 79 -0.97 -3.09 -1.11
C ILE A 79 -2.11 -2.13 -0.71
N GLN A 80 -1.92 -0.83 -0.96
CA GLN A 80 -2.93 0.18 -0.63
C GLN A 80 -4.24 -0.05 -1.38
N ALA A 81 -4.17 -0.40 -2.67
CA ALA A 81 -5.35 -0.71 -3.45
C ALA A 81 -6.09 -1.95 -2.91
N SER A 82 -5.36 -2.98 -2.50
CA SER A 82 -5.94 -4.19 -1.91
C SER A 82 -6.64 -3.89 -0.59
N LEU A 83 -6.04 -3.04 0.26
CA LEU A 83 -6.65 -2.58 1.50
C LEU A 83 -7.99 -1.86 1.24
N TYR A 84 -8.00 -0.87 0.34
CA TYR A 84 -9.22 -0.12 0.03
C TYR A 84 -10.27 -0.96 -0.66
N GLY A 85 -9.90 -1.83 -1.60
CA GLY A 85 -10.82 -2.73 -2.27
C GLY A 85 -11.49 -3.70 -1.30
N ALA A 86 -10.71 -4.31 -0.40
CA ALA A 86 -11.24 -5.25 0.59
C ALA A 86 -12.11 -4.55 1.66
N ALA A 87 -11.67 -3.40 2.20
CA ALA A 87 -12.46 -2.60 3.13
C ALA A 87 -13.78 -2.15 2.49
N GLY A 88 -13.69 -1.63 1.26
CA GLY A 88 -14.82 -1.14 0.50
C GLY A 88 -15.85 -2.22 0.15
N ALA A 89 -15.37 -3.39 -0.29
CA ALA A 89 -16.24 -4.53 -0.58
C ALA A 89 -16.92 -5.07 0.68
N THR A 90 -16.18 -5.15 1.80
CA THR A 90 -16.74 -5.58 3.10
C THR A 90 -17.83 -4.62 3.57
N ARG A 91 -17.61 -3.32 3.41
CA ARG A 91 -18.60 -2.29 3.73
C ARG A 91 -19.85 -2.42 2.86
N ALA A 92 -19.71 -2.64 1.55
CA ALA A 92 -20.83 -2.84 0.65
C ALA A 92 -21.68 -4.07 1.04
N ILE A 93 -21.02 -5.19 1.35
CA ILE A 93 -21.68 -6.43 1.81
C ILE A 93 -22.41 -6.22 3.15
N VAL A 94 -21.80 -5.50 4.09
CA VAL A 94 -22.46 -5.21 5.39
C VAL A 94 -23.69 -4.32 5.22
N HIS A 95 -23.70 -3.43 4.22
CA HIS A 95 -24.83 -2.53 3.95
C HIS A 95 -25.89 -3.11 3.01
N GLY A 96 -25.75 -4.35 2.53
CA GLY A 96 -26.73 -4.98 1.64
C GLY A 96 -26.62 -4.57 0.17
N ASP A 97 -25.50 -3.96 -0.24
CA ASP A 97 -25.18 -3.61 -1.63
C ASP A 97 -24.16 -4.62 -2.20
N ASP A 98 -24.50 -5.90 -2.03
CA ASP A 98 -23.54 -7.00 -1.99
C ASP A 98 -22.87 -7.27 -3.35
N GLU A 99 -23.58 -7.09 -4.47
CA GLU A 99 -23.07 -7.42 -5.80
C GLU A 99 -22.43 -6.23 -6.52
N MET A 100 -23.13 -5.10 -6.66
CA MET A 100 -22.59 -3.94 -7.39
C MET A 100 -21.56 -3.16 -6.58
N GLY A 101 -21.83 -2.91 -5.30
CA GLY A 101 -20.90 -2.19 -4.42
C GLY A 101 -19.57 -2.93 -4.23
N ALA A 102 -19.63 -4.24 -3.97
CA ALA A 102 -18.42 -5.05 -3.78
C ALA A 102 -17.61 -5.22 -5.06
N ALA A 103 -18.26 -5.50 -6.19
CA ALA A 103 -17.58 -5.63 -7.49
C ALA A 103 -16.94 -4.30 -7.92
N THR A 104 -17.61 -3.17 -7.66
CA THR A 104 -17.07 -1.84 -7.97
C THR A 104 -15.84 -1.54 -7.12
N ALA A 105 -15.87 -1.82 -5.81
CA ALA A 105 -14.72 -1.62 -4.93
C ALA A 105 -13.50 -2.43 -5.38
N GLN A 106 -13.70 -3.69 -5.79
CA GLN A 106 -12.65 -4.55 -6.30
C GLN A 106 -12.12 -4.07 -7.66
N ALA A 107 -12.98 -3.65 -8.57
CA ALA A 107 -12.57 -3.11 -9.88
C ALA A 107 -11.73 -1.82 -9.72
N ASN A 108 -12.17 -0.91 -8.85
CA ASN A 108 -11.42 0.31 -8.53
C ASN A 108 -10.04 -0.02 -7.93
N ALA A 109 -9.94 -1.08 -7.13
CA ALA A 109 -8.67 -1.53 -6.58
C ALA A 109 -7.73 -2.06 -7.66
N VAL A 110 -8.23 -2.83 -8.63
CA VAL A 110 -7.40 -3.29 -9.76
C VAL A 110 -6.83 -2.11 -10.54
N THR A 111 -7.66 -1.10 -10.85
CA THR A 111 -7.21 0.11 -11.52
C THR A 111 -6.16 0.86 -10.71
N ALA A 112 -6.45 1.17 -9.44
CA ALA A 112 -5.55 1.89 -8.55
C ALA A 112 -4.22 1.16 -8.33
N SER A 113 -4.24 -0.18 -8.27
CA SER A 113 -3.05 -1.00 -8.11
C SER A 113 -2.07 -0.87 -9.29
N THR A 114 -2.60 -0.52 -10.46
CA THR A 114 -1.84 -0.40 -11.72
C THR A 114 -1.29 1.01 -11.90
N ASN A 115 -2.08 2.03 -11.62
CA ASN A 115 -1.76 3.43 -11.94
C ASN A 115 -1.48 4.33 -10.73
N GLY A 116 -1.72 3.85 -9.50
CA GLY A 116 -1.58 4.64 -8.28
C GLY A 116 -2.66 5.71 -8.07
N ASP A 117 -3.74 5.70 -8.85
CA ASP A 117 -4.85 6.64 -8.72
C ASP A 117 -5.92 6.11 -7.77
N PHE A 118 -5.99 6.71 -6.58
CA PHE A 118 -6.90 6.30 -5.52
C PHE A 118 -8.17 7.14 -5.40
N ARG A 119 -8.39 8.12 -6.30
CA ARG A 119 -9.55 9.04 -6.22
C ARG A 119 -10.91 8.35 -6.25
N ALA A 120 -10.97 7.15 -6.83
CA ALA A 120 -12.18 6.33 -6.84
C ALA A 120 -12.63 5.87 -5.44
N PHE A 121 -11.77 6.01 -4.42
CA PHE A 121 -12.04 5.71 -3.02
C PHE A 121 -12.29 6.96 -2.15
N ASP A 122 -12.18 8.17 -2.71
CA ASP A 122 -12.40 9.41 -1.96
C ASP A 122 -13.86 9.47 -1.45
N GLY A 123 -14.05 9.77 -0.17
CA GLY A 123 -15.37 9.83 0.46
C GLY A 123 -16.04 8.47 0.69
N MET A 124 -15.41 7.35 0.30
CA MET A 124 -15.97 6.01 0.49
C MET A 124 -16.07 5.62 1.97
N PHE A 125 -15.19 6.17 2.81
CA PHE A 125 -15.06 5.82 4.23
C PHE A 125 -15.63 6.89 5.18
N ASP A 126 -16.15 8.01 4.68
CA ASP A 126 -16.50 9.21 5.49
C ASP A 126 -17.94 9.22 6.04
N ARG A 127 -18.73 8.18 5.79
CA ARG A 127 -20.09 8.01 6.36
C ARG A 127 -20.12 7.06 7.53
#